data_AF-A0A7L2TQZ3-F1
#
_entry.id   AF-A0A7L2TQZ3-F1
#
_cell.length_a   1.000
_cell.length_b   1.000
_cell.length_c   1.000
_cell.angle_alpha   90.00
_cell.angle_beta   90.00
_cell.angle_gamma   90.00
#
_symmetry.space_group_name_H-M   'P 1'
#
loop_
_entity.id
_entity.type
_entity.pdbx_description
1 polymer ?
#
loop_
_entity_poly.entity_id
_entity_poly.type
_entity_poly.pdbx_seq_one_letter_code
_entity_poly.pdbx_strand_id
1 'polypeptide(L)'
;VVGLGCADPPPQLAAKVATYAEELIRGYPAQGPPGDPHESWDAVQQQLGCCGWRGPQDWERHGDTTRDEDRDGAIACSCLRAPNSTRETPWMLPHGRCPTAAPQDIFPRVRHGETGGSRSSGEGAPSDRQLSPQGCKESVQAWLAGNLVTIVGVCVGIGLAEV
;
A
#
# COMPACT_ATOMS: atom_id res chain seq x y z
N VAL A 1 28.74 29.41 -11.69
CA VAL A 1 27.52 28.58 -11.64
C VAL A 1 27.66 27.65 -10.45
N VAL A 2 27.09 28.03 -9.32
CA VAL A 2 26.87 27.13 -8.18
C VAL A 2 25.38 27.26 -7.92
N GLY A 3 24.63 26.25 -8.34
CA GLY A 3 23.20 26.17 -8.11
C GLY A 3 22.95 26.00 -6.63
N LEU A 4 22.64 27.10 -5.95
CA LEU A 4 21.91 27.06 -4.69
C LEU A 4 20.50 26.59 -5.04
N GLY A 5 20.32 25.27 -5.06
CA GLY A 5 19.00 24.68 -5.02
C GLY A 5 18.39 25.06 -3.68
N CYS A 6 17.44 26.00 -3.72
CA CYS A 6 16.53 26.21 -2.60
C CYS A 6 15.80 24.89 -2.39
N ALA A 7 16.24 24.11 -1.39
CA ALA A 7 15.38 23.13 -0.76
C ALA A 7 14.31 23.94 -0.02
N ASP A 8 13.24 24.29 -0.73
CA ASP A 8 12.08 24.93 -0.12
C ASP A 8 11.57 23.97 0.98
N PRO A 9 11.38 24.45 2.23
CA PRO A 9 10.83 23.61 3.27
C PRO A 9 9.47 23.08 2.80
N PRO A 10 9.16 21.80 3.01
CA PRO A 10 7.87 21.26 2.58
C PRO A 10 6.75 22.12 3.20
N PRO A 11 5.69 22.44 2.43
CA PRO A 11 4.58 23.23 2.93
C PRO A 11 4.06 22.59 4.22
N GLN A 12 3.69 23.41 5.22
CA GLN A 12 3.35 22.92 6.56
C GLN A 12 2.30 21.80 6.56
N LEU A 13 1.36 21.84 5.61
CA LEU A 13 0.37 20.78 5.41
C LEU A 13 1.01 19.45 4.99
N ALA A 14 1.91 19.46 4.01
CA ALA A 14 2.58 18.25 3.55
C ALA A 14 3.43 17.62 4.66
N ALA A 15 4.07 18.44 5.50
CA ALA A 15 4.79 17.96 6.68
C ALA A 15 3.85 17.30 7.70
N LYS A 16 2.69 17.90 7.98
CA LYS A 16 1.70 17.36 8.93
C LYS A 16 1.09 16.04 8.43
N VAL A 17 0.77 15.97 7.14
CA VAL A 17 0.26 14.73 6.51
C VAL A 17 1.32 13.63 6.58
N ALA A 18 2.59 13.96 6.33
CA ALA A 18 3.68 13.00 6.47
C ALA A 18 3.78 12.44 7.89
N THR A 19 3.72 13.30 8.92
CA THR A 19 3.74 12.86 10.32
C THR A 19 2.57 11.91 10.63
N TYR A 20 1.36 12.25 10.18
CA TYR A 20 0.19 11.40 10.40
C TYR A 20 0.31 10.04 9.70
N ALA A 21 0.78 10.02 8.45
CA ALA A 21 1.02 8.79 7.71
C ALA A 21 2.05 7.89 8.41
N GLU A 22 3.15 8.47 8.90
CA GLU A 22 4.16 7.72 9.67
C GLU A 22 3.61 7.16 10.99
N GLU A 23 2.76 7.92 11.69
CA GLU A 23 2.07 7.46 12.90
C GLU A 23 1.12 6.28 12.61
N LEU A 24 0.38 6.32 11.50
CA LEU A 24 -0.48 5.23 11.06
C LEU A 24 0.32 3.94 10.79
N ILE A 25 1.44 4.05 10.09
CA ILE A 25 2.32 2.92 9.77
C ILE A 25 2.91 2.30 11.05
N ARG A 26 3.30 3.13 12.02
CA ARG A 26 3.83 2.68 13.31
C ARG A 26 2.80 1.92 14.14
N GLY A 27 1.56 2.39 14.18
CA GLY A 27 0.48 1.75 14.90
C GLY A 27 -0.21 0.60 14.15
N TYR A 28 0.27 0.25 12.95
CA TYR A 28 -0.43 -0.65 12.05
C TYR A 28 -0.47 -2.09 12.60
N PRO A 29 -1.66 -2.73 12.70
CA PRO A 29 -1.84 -4.01 13.39
C PRO A 29 -1.15 -5.17 12.67
N ALA A 30 -0.62 -6.12 13.45
CA ALA A 30 0.02 -7.32 12.90
C ALA A 30 -1.01 -8.33 12.35
N GLN A 31 -2.19 -8.43 12.96
CA GLN A 31 -3.23 -9.40 12.61
C GLN A 31 -4.64 -8.83 12.82
N GLY A 32 -5.58 -9.26 11.97
CA GLY A 32 -7.00 -8.92 12.08
C GLY A 32 -7.45 -7.78 11.17
N PRO A 33 -8.78 -7.60 10.99
CA PRO A 33 -9.30 -6.48 10.23
C PRO A 33 -8.88 -5.18 10.94
N PRO A 34 -8.21 -4.24 10.25
CA PRO A 34 -7.89 -2.97 10.82
C PRO A 34 -9.16 -2.28 11.30
N GLY A 35 -9.20 -1.84 12.55
CA GLY A 35 -10.18 -0.80 12.91
C GLY A 35 -9.82 0.50 12.22
N ASP A 36 -10.74 1.48 12.23
CA ASP A 36 -10.37 2.87 11.94
C ASP A 36 -9.23 3.27 12.88
N PRO A 37 -8.09 3.80 12.38
CA PRO A 37 -7.85 4.44 11.07
C PRO A 37 -7.13 3.58 10.02
N HIS A 38 -6.82 2.32 10.29
CA HIS A 38 -5.97 1.49 9.43
C HIS A 38 -6.70 0.99 8.17
N GLU A 39 -8.03 0.88 8.18
CA GLU A 39 -8.83 0.58 6.99
C GLU A 39 -8.70 1.68 5.92
N SER A 40 -8.73 2.93 6.36
CA SER A 40 -8.51 4.09 5.47
C SER A 40 -7.12 4.06 4.84
N TRP A 41 -6.12 3.58 5.58
CA TRP A 41 -4.76 3.46 5.07
C TRP A 41 -4.64 2.38 3.98
N ASP A 42 -5.29 1.23 4.16
CA ASP A 42 -5.34 0.17 3.15
C ASP A 42 -5.99 0.68 1.85
N ALA A 43 -7.06 1.47 1.97
CA ALA A 43 -7.74 2.07 0.84
C ALA A 43 -6.84 3.06 0.07
N VAL A 44 -6.05 3.88 0.76
CA VAL A 44 -5.09 4.81 0.14
C VAL A 44 -4.05 4.04 -0.68
N GLN A 45 -3.48 2.98 -0.10
CA GLN A 45 -2.46 2.17 -0.77
C GLN A 45 -2.99 1.46 -2.02
N GLN A 46 -4.20 0.94 -1.97
CA GLN A 46 -4.84 0.29 -3.11
C GLN A 46 -5.23 1.28 -4.21
N GLN A 47 -5.88 2.40 -3.86
CA GLN A 47 -6.35 3.39 -4.83
C GLN A 47 -5.21 4.09 -5.57
N LEU A 48 -4.14 4.44 -4.85
CA LEU A 48 -2.98 5.12 -5.43
C LEU A 48 -1.92 4.14 -5.95
N GLY A 49 -2.11 2.83 -5.73
CA GLY A 49 -1.16 1.80 -6.10
C GLY A 49 0.22 2.06 -5.52
N CYS A 50 0.31 2.42 -4.24
CA CYS A 50 1.53 2.80 -3.55
C CYS A 50 1.74 1.93 -2.31
N CYS A 51 2.94 1.93 -1.76
CA CYS A 51 3.24 1.21 -0.53
C CYS A 51 4.08 2.03 0.43
N GLY A 52 3.65 2.09 1.70
CA GLY A 52 4.27 2.94 2.71
C GLY A 52 4.14 4.44 2.37
N TRP A 53 4.73 5.31 3.19
CA TRP A 53 4.67 6.74 2.92
C TRP A 53 5.76 7.15 1.92
N ARG A 54 7.02 6.79 2.21
CA ARG A 54 8.20 7.02 1.37
C ARG A 54 8.53 5.81 0.49
N GLY A 55 7.92 4.67 0.78
CA GLY A 55 8.11 3.42 0.07
C GLY A 55 7.98 2.20 1.00
N PRO A 56 8.16 0.98 0.46
CA PRO A 56 8.09 -0.28 1.19
C PRO A 56 9.01 -0.34 2.42
N GLN A 57 10.13 0.37 2.39
CA GLN A 57 11.11 0.41 3.49
C GLN A 57 10.55 0.97 4.81
N ASP A 58 9.46 1.75 4.77
CA ASP A 58 8.84 2.28 6.00
C ASP A 58 8.30 1.17 6.91
N TRP A 59 8.09 -0.03 6.34
CA TRP A 59 7.59 -1.21 7.06
C TRP A 59 8.69 -2.02 7.75
N GLU A 60 9.93 -1.93 7.27
CA GLU A 60 11.08 -2.71 7.78
C GLU A 60 11.54 -2.26 9.18
N ARG A 61 11.26 -1.01 9.56
CA ARG A 61 11.84 -0.37 10.76
C ARG A 61 11.07 -0.67 12.05
N HIS A 62 9.95 -1.37 11.99
CA HIS A 62 8.99 -1.46 13.11
C HIS A 62 8.54 -2.88 13.47
N GLY A 63 9.27 -3.92 13.04
CA GLY A 63 9.04 -5.28 13.50
C GLY A 63 9.43 -5.41 14.98
N ASP A 64 8.44 -5.37 15.87
CA ASP A 64 8.62 -5.90 17.22
C ASP A 64 8.98 -7.38 17.11
N THR A 65 10.26 -7.66 17.36
CA THR A 65 10.83 -8.77 18.13
C THR A 65 9.92 -9.93 18.58
N THR A 66 9.12 -10.54 17.71
CA THR A 66 8.82 -11.96 17.86
C THR A 66 9.99 -12.73 17.25
N ARG A 67 10.86 -13.17 18.15
CA ARG A 67 11.89 -14.18 17.96
C ARG A 67 11.29 -15.42 17.29
N ASP A 68 11.22 -15.39 15.97
CA ASP A 68 11.13 -16.56 15.14
C ASP A 68 11.97 -16.31 13.89
N GLU A 69 12.65 -17.36 13.44
CA GLU A 69 13.71 -17.31 12.44
C GLU A 69 13.14 -17.16 11.03
N ASP A 70 12.35 -16.11 10.80
CA ASP A 70 11.86 -15.73 9.49
C ASP A 70 12.31 -14.30 9.23
N ARG A 71 13.44 -14.19 8.52
CA ARG A 71 14.04 -12.92 8.06
C ARG A 71 13.21 -12.23 6.97
N ASP A 72 11.96 -12.63 6.81
CA ASP A 72 11.08 -12.12 5.78
C ASP A 72 10.33 -10.92 6.36
N GLY A 73 10.75 -9.71 5.95
CA GLY A 73 10.12 -8.47 6.40
C GLY A 73 8.60 -8.53 6.25
N ALA A 74 7.86 -7.89 7.14
CA ALA A 74 6.40 -7.85 7.08
C ALA A 74 5.90 -6.48 6.57
N ILE A 75 4.97 -6.50 5.62
CA ILE A 75 4.43 -5.30 4.95
C ILE A 75 2.90 -5.29 5.03
N ALA A 76 2.25 -4.14 4.86
CA ALA A 76 0.78 -4.12 4.76
C ALA A 76 0.32 -4.95 3.55
N CYS A 77 -0.66 -5.84 3.77
CA CYS A 77 -1.19 -6.69 2.71
C CYS A 77 -1.82 -5.89 1.55
N SER A 78 -2.31 -4.67 1.81
CA SER A 78 -2.79 -3.71 0.81
C SER A 78 -1.72 -3.25 -0.19
N CYS A 79 -0.43 -3.42 0.13
CA CYS A 79 0.67 -3.16 -0.80
C CYS A 79 0.80 -4.23 -1.90
N LEU A 80 0.21 -5.41 -1.69
CA LEU A 80 0.21 -6.49 -2.64
C LEU A 80 -0.90 -6.27 -3.67
N ARG A 81 -0.54 -6.24 -4.94
CA ARG A 81 -1.52 -6.21 -6.02
C ARG A 81 -2.17 -7.58 -6.15
N ALA A 82 -3.48 -7.65 -6.36
CA ALA A 82 -4.13 -8.91 -6.72
C ALA A 82 -3.53 -9.46 -8.04
N PRO A 83 -3.24 -10.76 -8.17
CA PRO A 83 -2.85 -11.34 -9.44
C PRO A 83 -3.97 -11.13 -10.45
N ASN A 84 -3.62 -10.75 -11.69
CA ASN A 84 -4.57 -10.53 -12.77
C ASN A 84 -5.34 -11.83 -13.03
N SER A 85 -6.53 -11.95 -12.44
CA SER A 85 -7.38 -13.12 -12.61
C SER A 85 -8.44 -12.80 -13.64
N THR A 86 -8.49 -13.61 -14.69
CA THR A 86 -9.57 -13.68 -15.67
C THR A 86 -10.85 -14.31 -15.10
N ARG A 87 -11.00 -14.39 -13.77
CA ARG A 87 -12.17 -14.93 -13.07
C ARG A 87 -12.74 -13.90 -12.09
N GLU A 88 -14.03 -13.66 -12.25
CA GLU A 88 -14.97 -12.79 -11.50
C GLU A 88 -15.11 -13.08 -9.99
N THR A 89 -14.14 -13.74 -9.35
CA THR A 89 -14.17 -13.91 -7.89
C THR A 89 -13.42 -12.76 -7.24
N PRO A 90 -14.08 -11.89 -6.45
CA PRO A 90 -13.40 -10.83 -5.72
C PRO A 90 -12.37 -11.45 -4.77
N TRP A 91 -11.09 -11.19 -5.00
CA TRP A 91 -10.06 -11.54 -4.04
C TRP A 91 -10.25 -10.64 -2.82
N MET A 92 -10.68 -11.24 -1.70
CA MET A 92 -10.58 -10.57 -0.41
C MET A 92 -9.10 -10.58 -0.03
N LEU A 93 -8.45 -9.41 -0.16
CA LEU A 93 -7.09 -9.26 0.35
C LEU A 93 -7.12 -9.50 1.86
N PRO A 94 -6.18 -10.31 2.39
CA PRO A 94 -6.02 -10.40 3.83
C PRO A 94 -5.71 -9.01 4.39
N HIS A 95 -6.21 -8.76 5.59
CA HIS A 95 -5.98 -7.52 6.31
C HIS A 95 -4.79 -7.65 7.26
N GLY A 96 -4.12 -6.53 7.57
CA GLY A 96 -2.98 -6.50 8.47
C GLY A 96 -1.64 -6.71 7.77
N ARG A 97 -0.68 -7.32 8.46
CA ARG A 97 0.68 -7.51 7.94
C ARG A 97 0.80 -8.85 7.25
N CYS A 98 1.39 -8.82 6.05
CA CYS A 98 1.73 -9.97 5.24
C CYS A 98 3.26 -10.12 5.16
N PRO A 99 3.79 -11.35 5.11
CA PRO A 99 5.20 -11.57 4.84
C PRO A 99 5.55 -11.07 3.43
N THR A 100 6.76 -10.51 3.28
CA THR A 100 7.27 -10.03 1.98
C THR A 100 7.72 -11.19 1.08
N ALA A 101 8.01 -12.36 1.67
CA ALA A 101 8.36 -13.57 0.93
C ALA A 101 7.10 -14.30 0.41
N ALA A 102 7.07 -14.52 -0.91
CA ALA A 102 6.17 -15.39 -1.66
C ALA A 102 4.64 -15.06 -1.64
N PRO A 103 4.15 -14.34 -2.68
CA PRO A 103 2.72 -14.11 -2.92
C PRO A 103 1.86 -15.37 -3.10
N GLN A 104 2.48 -16.53 -3.36
CA GLN A 104 1.79 -17.77 -3.73
C GLN A 104 1.05 -18.43 -2.56
N ASP A 105 1.53 -18.22 -1.34
CA ASP A 105 0.97 -18.81 -0.11
C ASP A 105 -0.02 -17.87 0.62
N ILE A 106 -0.04 -16.59 0.23
CA ILE A 106 -0.90 -15.54 0.82
C ILE A 106 -2.32 -15.55 0.22
N PHE A 107 -2.47 -15.97 -1.04
CA PHE A 107 -3.77 -16.18 -1.67
C PHE A 107 -4.14 -17.66 -1.57
N PRO A 108 -4.93 -18.09 -0.57
CA PRO A 108 -5.43 -19.44 -0.55
C PRO A 108 -6.23 -19.67 -1.84
N ARG A 109 -5.69 -20.51 -2.73
CA ARG A 109 -6.52 -21.11 -3.78
C ARG A 109 -7.66 -21.82 -3.05
N VAL A 110 -8.89 -21.38 -3.30
CA VAL A 110 -10.07 -22.16 -2.95
C VAL A 110 -9.96 -23.49 -3.72
N ARG A 111 -9.43 -24.53 -3.09
CA ARG A 111 -9.46 -25.88 -3.64
C ARG A 111 -10.90 -26.36 -3.52
N HIS A 112 -11.66 -26.23 -4.60
CA HIS A 112 -12.72 -27.20 -4.83
C HIS A 112 -12.06 -28.58 -4.93
N GLY A 113 -12.58 -29.52 -4.15
CA GLY A 113 -11.86 -30.72 -3.73
C GLY A 113 -11.30 -31.53 -4.88
N GLU A 114 -10.04 -31.95 -4.75
CA GLU A 114 -9.55 -33.13 -5.44
C GLU A 114 -8.41 -33.77 -4.63
N THR A 115 -8.60 -35.06 -4.39
CA THR A 115 -7.69 -36.02 -3.77
C THR A 115 -6.39 -36.16 -4.54
N GLY A 116 -5.26 -36.09 -3.82
CA GLY A 116 -4.00 -36.75 -4.17
C GLY A 116 -3.23 -36.19 -5.37
N GLY A 117 -2.01 -35.70 -5.12
CA GLY A 117 -1.05 -35.44 -6.20
C GLY A 117 0.07 -34.51 -5.78
N SER A 118 1.24 -35.07 -5.45
CA SER A 118 2.50 -34.34 -5.36
C SER A 118 2.92 -33.79 -6.73
N ARG A 119 3.69 -32.68 -6.66
CA ARG A 119 4.41 -31.95 -7.72
C ARG A 119 3.57 -31.03 -8.61
N SER A 120 3.76 -29.74 -8.36
CA SER A 120 4.03 -28.79 -9.44
C SER A 120 5.10 -27.81 -8.99
N SER A 121 6.29 -27.99 -9.56
CA SER A 121 7.30 -26.95 -9.73
C SER A 121 6.66 -25.89 -10.62
N GLY A 122 5.94 -24.95 -10.02
CA GLY A 122 5.50 -23.74 -10.69
C GLY A 122 6.62 -22.73 -10.55
N GLU A 123 7.30 -22.44 -11.66
CA GLU A 123 8.26 -21.36 -11.81
C GLU A 123 7.73 -20.12 -11.07
N GLY A 124 8.37 -19.78 -9.95
CA GLY A 124 7.96 -18.65 -9.13
C GLY A 124 8.06 -17.38 -9.95
N ALA A 125 6.91 -16.79 -10.30
CA ALA A 125 6.88 -15.46 -10.86
C ALA A 125 7.70 -14.53 -9.95
N PRO A 126 8.53 -13.63 -10.51
CA PRO A 126 9.38 -12.77 -9.71
C PRO A 126 8.48 -11.97 -8.77
N SER A 127 8.70 -12.15 -7.45
CA SER A 127 7.95 -11.47 -6.38
C SER A 127 8.07 -9.93 -6.47
N ASP A 128 8.91 -9.44 -7.37
CA ASP A 128 9.17 -8.03 -7.65
C ASP A 128 8.06 -7.31 -8.45
N ARG A 129 7.19 -8.04 -9.16
CA ARG A 129 6.10 -7.40 -9.96
C ARG A 129 4.80 -7.13 -9.20
N GLN A 130 4.63 -7.72 -8.03
CA GLN A 130 3.36 -7.68 -7.29
C GLN A 130 3.36 -6.65 -6.16
N LEU A 131 4.53 -6.14 -5.79
CA LEU A 131 4.72 -5.09 -4.79
C LEU A 131 4.87 -3.74 -5.48
N SER A 132 4.23 -2.70 -4.93
CA SER A 132 4.42 -1.34 -5.45
C SER A 132 5.73 -0.73 -4.91
N PRO A 133 6.71 -0.38 -5.78
CA PRO A 133 7.98 0.18 -5.34
C PRO A 133 7.88 1.67 -4.96
N GLN A 134 6.78 2.34 -5.29
CA GLN A 134 6.60 3.77 -5.08
C GLN A 134 5.91 4.06 -3.73
N GLY A 135 6.38 5.12 -3.06
CA GLY A 135 5.78 5.65 -1.84
C GLY A 135 4.47 6.39 -2.12
N CYS A 136 3.57 6.39 -1.14
CA CYS A 136 2.30 7.12 -1.27
C CYS A 136 2.49 8.63 -1.35
N LYS A 137 3.58 9.19 -0.83
CA LYS A 137 3.88 10.61 -0.99
C LYS A 137 3.97 11.01 -2.47
N GLU A 138 4.76 10.28 -3.26
CA GLU A 138 4.95 10.55 -4.68
C GLU A 138 3.65 10.30 -5.46
N SER A 139 2.93 9.21 -5.15
CA SER A 139 1.63 8.92 -5.79
C SER A 139 0.56 9.96 -5.49
N VAL A 140 0.47 10.46 -4.24
CA VAL A 140 -0.44 11.56 -3.87
C VAL A 140 -0.08 12.83 -4.62
N GLN A 141 1.21 13.18 -4.69
CA GLN A 141 1.65 14.38 -5.41
C GLN A 141 1.34 14.30 -6.91
N ALA A 142 1.61 13.14 -7.53
CA ALA A 142 1.30 12.91 -8.94
C ALA A 142 -0.22 12.97 -9.19
N TRP A 143 -1.02 12.36 -8.32
CA TRP A 143 -2.48 12.38 -8.41
C TRP A 143 -3.02 13.80 -8.26
N LEU A 144 -2.56 14.57 -7.27
CA LEU A 144 -2.98 15.96 -7.06
C LEU A 144 -2.60 16.84 -8.25
N ALA A 145 -1.39 16.72 -8.78
CA ALA A 145 -0.95 17.50 -9.93
C ALA A 145 -1.79 17.22 -11.19
N GLY A 146 -2.15 15.96 -11.42
CA GLY A 146 -3.00 15.56 -12.55
C GLY A 146 -4.47 15.96 -12.41
N ASN A 147 -4.98 16.07 -11.19
CA ASN A 147 -6.40 16.32 -10.90
C ASN A 147 -6.67 17.71 -10.29
N LEU A 148 -5.68 18.60 -10.24
CA LEU A 148 -5.84 19.90 -9.59
C LEU A 148 -6.99 20.72 -10.20
N VAL A 149 -7.10 20.73 -11.53
CA VAL A 149 -8.12 21.49 -12.26
C VAL A 149 -9.53 20.96 -11.96
N THR A 150 -9.70 19.64 -11.87
CA THR A 150 -11.02 19.04 -11.58
C THR A 150 -11.44 19.32 -10.15
N ILE A 151 -10.52 19.20 -9.19
CA ILE A 151 -10.78 19.51 -7.78
C ILE A 151 -11.20 20.98 -7.61
N VAL A 152 -10.40 21.91 -8.15
CA VAL A 152 -10.71 23.34 -8.08
C VAL A 152 -12.02 23.65 -8.81
N GLY A 153 -12.25 23.03 -9.97
CA GLY A 153 -13.50 23.19 -10.72
C GLY A 153 -14.74 22.77 -9.94
N VAL A 154 -14.68 21.64 -9.22
CA VAL A 154 -15.79 21.19 -8.35
C VAL A 154 -15.98 22.16 -7.18
N CYS A 155 -14.92 22.60 -6.51
CA CYS A 155 -15.03 23.57 -5.42
C CYS A 155 -15.68 24.89 -5.86
N VAL A 156 -15.27 25.42 -7.02
CA VAL A 156 -15.87 26.62 -7.60
C VAL A 156 -17.31 26.36 -8.02
N GLY A 157 -17.61 25.21 -8.63
CA GLY A 157 -18.96 24.84 -9.05
C GLY A 157 -19.94 24.74 -7.88
N ILE A 158 -19.52 24.12 -6.77
CA ILE A 158 -20.32 24.07 -5.53
C ILE A 158 -20.50 25.48 -4.96
N GLY A 159 -19.42 26.27 -4.85
CA GLY A 159 -19.50 27.62 -4.32
C GLY A 159 -20.40 28.57 -5.13
N LEU A 160 -20.51 28.36 -6.45
CA LEU A 160 -21.44 29.11 -7.31
C LEU A 160 -22.88 28.61 -7.24
N ALA A 161 -23.11 27.33 -6.89
CA ALA A 161 -24.44 26.77 -6.73
C ALA A 161 -25.09 27.12 -5.38
N GLU A 162 -24.28 27.46 -4.37
CA GLU A 162 -24.73 27.90 -3.06
C GLU A 162 -25.07 29.41 -3.00
N VAL A 163 -24.79 30.16 -4.07
CA VAL A 163 -25.12 31.60 -4.23
C VAL A 163 -26.43 31.79 -4.98
#